data_AF-A0A6J4KRN9-F1
#
_entry.id   AF-A0A6J4KRN9-F1
#
_cell.length_a   1.000
_cell.length_b   1.000
_cell.length_c   1.000
_cell.angle_alpha   90.00
_cell.angle_beta   90.00
_cell.angle_gamma   90.00
#
_symmetry.space_group_name_H-M   'P 1'
#
loop_
_entity.id
_entity.type
_entity.pdbx_description
1 polymer ?
#
loop_
_entity_poly.entity_id
_entity_poly.type
_entity_poly.pdbx_seq_one_letter_code
_entity_poly.pdbx_strand_id
1 'polypeptide(L)'
;MAKSAVGWSVLDALLDGHWYDAVAALLDTALTRPGPPLVPGQGPGLARARDLAMAARRVLDLDGEDFAAIAATFDAPWAARLASAGFPAEPRATERGALGSLVPLYQLMLEVLDLRAIRREPLQVVVTAHLIGEYLPQLAWESTLGHAGDPLRMEERVGGSRWGTDDPECPHSSALRSTAKRALNACSGDAEGYTAYLNRFHSRQGEALAICAVNSATVGPAERPDVGDWCPNPCAFVTEGPLGERRDLDARVRLARLYVESPLVSLRHHAPVGHFFGVPSTAEISDAWLRTWDRLSAPWNDGSNPLLTTPVGAGVVANEALPGMAALVSAVAGRPLGPGRLLRDIGDDVARALEATQAEVIG
;
A
#
# COMPACT_ATOMS: atom_id res chain seq x y z
N MET A 1 -8.17 -9.37 -43.22
CA MET A 1 -7.09 -8.44 -42.82
C MET A 1 -7.60 -7.18 -42.12
N ALA A 2 -8.60 -6.44 -42.62
CA ALA A 2 -9.06 -5.21 -41.94
C ALA A 2 -9.73 -5.42 -40.55
N LYS A 3 -10.47 -6.52 -40.33
CA LYS A 3 -11.10 -6.82 -39.03
C LYS A 3 -10.11 -7.24 -37.93
N SER A 4 -8.98 -7.86 -38.29
CA SER A 4 -7.96 -8.22 -37.29
C SER A 4 -7.19 -6.98 -36.82
N ALA A 5 -6.85 -6.06 -37.73
CA ALA A 5 -6.15 -4.82 -37.40
C ALA A 5 -6.95 -3.93 -36.40
N VAL A 6 -8.27 -3.85 -36.55
CA VAL A 6 -9.14 -3.10 -35.62
C VAL A 6 -9.19 -3.75 -34.24
N GLY A 7 -9.21 -5.09 -34.16
CA GLY A 7 -9.22 -5.82 -32.88
C GLY A 7 -7.96 -5.60 -32.04
N TRP A 8 -6.79 -5.57 -32.68
CA TRP A 8 -5.51 -5.32 -32.00
C TRP A 8 -5.37 -3.88 -31.53
N SER A 9 -5.77 -2.90 -32.36
CA SER A 9 -5.74 -1.48 -31.97
C SER A 9 -6.59 -1.16 -30.73
N VAL A 10 -7.65 -1.94 -30.49
CA VAL A 10 -8.49 -1.80 -29.28
C VAL A 10 -7.78 -2.39 -28.07
N LEU A 11 -7.10 -3.53 -28.20
CA LEU A 11 -6.33 -4.14 -27.11
C LEU A 11 -5.17 -3.24 -26.69
N ASP A 12 -4.46 -2.64 -27.64
CA ASP A 12 -3.36 -1.72 -27.36
C ASP A 12 -3.88 -0.49 -26.60
N ALA A 13 -4.97 0.13 -27.05
CA ALA A 13 -5.58 1.27 -26.35
C ALA A 13 -6.07 0.92 -24.94
N LEU A 14 -6.58 -0.30 -24.72
CA LEU A 14 -6.97 -0.77 -23.40
C LEU A 14 -5.76 -1.02 -22.49
N LEU A 15 -4.66 -1.56 -23.03
CA LEU A 15 -3.41 -1.76 -22.29
C LEU A 15 -2.75 -0.43 -21.91
N ASP A 16 -2.71 0.54 -22.83
CA ASP A 16 -2.22 1.90 -22.58
C ASP A 16 -3.04 2.61 -21.48
N GLY A 17 -4.35 2.33 -21.43
CA GLY A 17 -5.24 2.81 -20.37
C GLY A 17 -5.26 1.92 -19.11
N HIS A 18 -4.47 0.84 -19.06
CA HIS A 18 -4.40 -0.13 -17.97
C HIS A 18 -5.74 -0.81 -17.63
N TRP A 19 -6.61 -1.00 -18.63
CA TRP A 19 -7.90 -1.69 -18.55
C TRP A 19 -7.74 -3.22 -18.64
N TYR A 20 -6.94 -3.80 -17.75
CA TYR A 20 -6.59 -5.22 -17.76
C TYR A 20 -7.80 -6.16 -17.67
N ASP A 21 -8.86 -5.73 -16.99
CA ASP A 21 -10.13 -6.45 -16.90
C ASP A 21 -10.84 -6.56 -18.26
N ALA A 22 -10.87 -5.48 -19.04
CA ALA A 22 -11.44 -5.47 -20.38
C ALA A 22 -10.59 -6.31 -21.35
N VAL A 23 -9.26 -6.20 -21.26
CA VAL A 23 -8.32 -7.02 -22.06
C VAL A 23 -8.55 -8.51 -21.79
N ALA A 24 -8.59 -8.92 -20.51
CA ALA A 24 -8.84 -10.31 -20.14
C ALA A 24 -10.20 -10.81 -20.66
N ALA A 25 -11.26 -10.01 -20.53
CA ALA A 25 -12.60 -10.39 -21.00
C ALA A 25 -12.68 -10.56 -22.53
N LEU A 26 -12.00 -9.68 -23.28
CA LEU A 26 -11.94 -9.78 -24.75
C LEU A 26 -11.16 -11.03 -25.18
N LEU A 27 -10.03 -11.32 -24.54
CA LEU A 27 -9.23 -12.50 -24.83
C LEU A 27 -9.95 -13.79 -24.46
N ASP A 28 -10.65 -13.82 -23.32
CA ASP A 28 -11.46 -14.96 -22.92
C ASP A 28 -12.62 -15.22 -23.89
N THR A 29 -13.29 -14.15 -24.34
CA THR A 29 -14.32 -14.25 -25.39
C THR A 29 -13.73 -14.80 -26.70
N ALA A 30 -12.53 -14.36 -27.09
CA ALA A 30 -11.87 -14.83 -28.31
C ALA A 30 -11.48 -16.32 -28.23
N LEU A 31 -11.14 -16.82 -27.03
CA LEU A 31 -10.76 -18.22 -26.81
C LEU A 31 -11.97 -19.17 -26.71
N THR A 32 -13.11 -18.68 -26.21
CA THR A 32 -14.26 -19.54 -25.85
C THR A 32 -15.42 -19.49 -26.84
N ARG A 33 -15.57 -18.40 -27.61
CA ARG A 33 -16.74 -18.23 -28.47
C ARG A 33 -16.61 -19.10 -29.74
N PRO A 34 -17.68 -19.80 -30.16
CA PRO A 34 -17.68 -20.52 -31.43
C PRO A 34 -17.54 -19.51 -32.58
N GLY A 35 -16.40 -19.58 -33.26
CA GLY A 35 -16.02 -18.76 -34.41
C GLY A 35 -15.16 -19.57 -35.38
N PRO A 36 -14.61 -18.93 -36.44
CA PRO A 36 -13.62 -19.60 -37.27
C PRO A 36 -12.46 -20.08 -36.38
N PRO A 37 -11.94 -21.30 -36.60
CA PRO A 37 -10.88 -21.84 -35.76
C PRO A 37 -9.68 -20.88 -35.74
N LEU A 38 -9.08 -20.73 -34.57
CA LEU A 38 -7.82 -20.00 -34.41
C LEU A 38 -6.77 -20.63 -35.32
N VAL A 39 -5.85 -19.79 -35.82
CA VAL A 39 -4.69 -20.29 -36.56
C VAL A 39 -3.88 -21.21 -35.63
N PRO A 40 -3.35 -22.35 -36.11
CA PRO A 40 -2.48 -23.21 -35.30
C PRO A 40 -1.33 -22.40 -34.69
N GLY A 41 -1.06 -22.55 -33.39
CA GLY A 41 -0.05 -21.76 -32.64
C GLY A 41 -0.61 -20.54 -31.92
N GLN A 42 -1.71 -19.95 -32.42
CA GLN A 42 -2.27 -18.70 -31.88
C GLN A 42 -2.94 -18.85 -30.50
N GLY A 43 -3.53 -20.01 -30.21
CA GLY A 43 -4.28 -20.27 -28.97
C GLY A 43 -3.45 -20.13 -27.68
N PRO A 44 -2.28 -20.78 -27.58
CA PRO A 44 -1.39 -20.64 -26.42
C PRO A 44 -0.96 -19.19 -26.10
N GLY A 45 -0.63 -18.39 -27.11
CA GLY A 45 -0.22 -16.99 -26.91
C GLY A 45 -1.36 -16.11 -26.38
N LEU A 46 -2.58 -16.26 -26.93
CA LEU A 46 -3.78 -15.58 -26.42
C LEU A 46 -4.14 -16.02 -24.99
N ALA A 47 -4.00 -17.31 -24.67
CA ALA A 47 -4.24 -17.82 -23.32
C ALA A 47 -3.24 -17.22 -22.32
N ARG A 48 -1.95 -17.15 -22.69
CA ARG A 48 -0.93 -16.52 -21.86
C ARG A 48 -1.20 -15.02 -21.63
N ALA A 49 -1.54 -14.29 -22.68
CA ALA A 49 -1.91 -12.88 -22.57
C ALA A 49 -3.12 -12.65 -21.67
N ARG A 50 -4.15 -13.51 -21.77
CA ARG A 50 -5.33 -13.48 -20.89
C ARG A 50 -4.94 -13.70 -19.43
N ASP A 51 -4.12 -14.71 -19.15
CA ASP A 51 -3.74 -15.05 -17.78
C ASP A 51 -2.91 -13.94 -17.13
N LEU A 52 -2.00 -13.31 -17.89
CA LEU A 52 -1.26 -12.12 -17.46
C LEU A 52 -2.19 -10.93 -17.19
N ALA A 53 -3.17 -10.67 -18.06
CA ALA A 53 -4.15 -9.60 -17.86
C ALA A 53 -5.05 -9.86 -16.63
N MET A 54 -5.42 -11.12 -16.39
CA MET A 54 -6.13 -11.53 -15.17
C MET A 54 -5.30 -11.33 -13.91
N ALA A 55 -4.00 -11.64 -13.95
CA ALA A 55 -3.08 -11.35 -12.86
C ALA A 55 -2.99 -9.85 -12.60
N ALA A 56 -2.76 -9.03 -13.63
CA ALA A 56 -2.70 -7.58 -13.50
C ALA A 56 -3.98 -6.98 -12.90
N ARG A 57 -5.16 -7.45 -13.33
CA ARG A 57 -6.44 -7.06 -12.74
C ARG A 57 -6.50 -7.36 -11.25
N ARG A 58 -6.16 -8.59 -10.82
CA ARG A 58 -6.21 -8.99 -9.41
C ARG A 58 -5.23 -8.19 -8.56
N VAL A 59 -4.03 -7.91 -9.08
CA VAL A 59 -3.04 -7.07 -8.41
C VAL A 59 -3.54 -5.62 -8.27
N LEU A 60 -4.23 -5.08 -9.28
CA LEU A 60 -4.82 -3.73 -9.24
C LEU A 60 -5.91 -3.59 -8.16
N ASP A 61 -6.54 -4.69 -7.75
CA ASP A 61 -7.52 -4.72 -6.66
C ASP A 61 -6.87 -4.66 -5.26
N LEU A 62 -5.53 -4.73 -5.18
CA LEU A 62 -4.72 -4.60 -3.96
C LEU A 62 -5.05 -5.63 -2.85
N ASP A 63 -5.50 -6.82 -3.24
CA ASP A 63 -5.65 -7.93 -2.31
C ASP A 63 -4.30 -8.62 -2.05
N GLY A 64 -3.59 -8.13 -1.04
CA GLY A 64 -2.22 -8.56 -0.71
C GLY A 64 -2.09 -10.01 -0.23
N GLU A 65 -3.18 -10.70 0.11
CA GLU A 65 -3.18 -12.12 0.51
C GLU A 65 -2.96 -13.05 -0.69
N ASP A 66 -3.40 -12.62 -1.88
CA ASP A 66 -3.35 -13.42 -3.11
C ASP A 66 -2.02 -13.32 -3.87
N PHE A 67 -1.16 -12.35 -3.52
CA PHE A 67 0.01 -11.99 -4.33
C PHE A 67 1.02 -13.12 -4.48
N ALA A 68 1.28 -13.89 -3.40
CA ALA A 68 2.18 -15.03 -3.47
C ALA A 68 1.64 -16.14 -4.40
N ALA A 69 0.33 -16.41 -4.34
CA ALA A 69 -0.33 -17.39 -5.20
C ALA A 69 -0.30 -16.95 -6.67
N ILE A 70 -0.53 -15.67 -6.95
CA ILE A 70 -0.39 -15.10 -8.30
C ILE A 70 1.06 -15.24 -8.78
N ALA A 71 2.03 -14.76 -7.99
CA ALA A 71 3.45 -14.78 -8.35
C ALA A 71 3.95 -16.19 -8.71
N ALA A 72 3.51 -17.22 -7.97
CA ALA A 72 3.91 -18.61 -8.20
C ALA A 72 3.47 -19.17 -9.56
N THR A 73 2.50 -18.55 -10.24
CA THR A 73 2.02 -18.99 -11.57
C THR A 73 2.84 -18.44 -12.74
N PHE A 74 3.76 -17.51 -12.49
CA PHE A 74 4.53 -16.82 -13.53
C PHE A 74 6.04 -16.92 -13.28
N ASP A 75 6.76 -17.46 -14.26
CA ASP A 75 8.21 -17.27 -14.36
C ASP A 75 8.49 -15.92 -15.04
N ALA A 76 8.52 -14.85 -14.24
CA ALA A 76 8.74 -13.49 -14.72
C ALA A 76 9.51 -12.63 -13.69
N PRO A 77 10.32 -11.66 -14.13
CA PRO A 77 11.11 -10.81 -13.22
C PRO A 77 10.29 -10.00 -12.21
N TRP A 78 9.01 -9.72 -12.48
CA TRP A 78 8.11 -9.02 -11.56
C TRP A 78 7.49 -9.94 -10.49
N ALA A 79 7.52 -11.27 -10.65
CA ALA A 79 6.86 -12.21 -9.75
C ALA A 79 7.42 -12.14 -8.32
N ALA A 80 8.75 -12.08 -8.17
CA ALA A 80 9.39 -11.93 -6.86
C ALA A 80 9.02 -10.60 -6.18
N ARG A 81 8.92 -9.51 -6.96
CA ARG A 81 8.47 -8.20 -6.46
C ARG A 81 7.01 -8.26 -5.99
N LEU A 82 6.15 -8.95 -6.72
CA LEU A 82 4.75 -9.16 -6.33
C LEU A 82 4.64 -9.95 -5.02
N ALA A 83 5.36 -11.07 -4.91
CA ALA A 83 5.41 -11.83 -3.67
C ALA A 83 5.91 -10.99 -2.48
N SER A 84 6.91 -10.14 -2.69
CA SER A 84 7.44 -9.25 -1.65
C SER A 84 6.48 -8.14 -1.20
N ALA A 85 5.53 -7.75 -2.06
CA ALA A 85 4.49 -6.78 -1.75
C ALA A 85 3.30 -7.39 -1.00
N GLY A 86 3.18 -8.73 -0.97
CA GLY A 86 2.08 -9.45 -0.34
C GLY A 86 2.33 -9.74 1.14
N PHE A 87 1.25 -10.02 1.87
CA PHE A 87 1.35 -10.58 3.22
C PHE A 87 1.53 -12.10 3.14
N PRO A 88 2.36 -12.73 4.00
CA PRO A 88 2.53 -14.17 3.95
C PRO A 88 1.25 -14.87 4.36
N ALA A 89 0.86 -15.91 3.61
CA ALA A 89 -0.35 -16.67 3.89
C ALA A 89 -0.24 -17.53 5.17
N GLU A 90 0.97 -17.98 5.50
CA GLU A 90 1.22 -18.83 6.67
C GLU A 90 1.88 -18.05 7.82
N PRO A 91 1.48 -18.31 9.09
CA PRO A 91 1.96 -17.54 10.23
C PRO A 91 3.49 -17.52 10.35
N ARG A 92 4.15 -18.63 9.99
CA ARG A 92 5.60 -18.83 10.13
C ARG A 92 6.33 -18.99 8.79
N ALA A 93 5.75 -18.51 7.69
CA ALA A 93 6.41 -18.51 6.39
C ALA A 93 7.82 -17.87 6.48
N THR A 94 8.80 -18.41 5.75
CA THR A 94 10.17 -17.88 5.72
C THR A 94 10.24 -16.54 5.01
N GLU A 95 9.56 -16.43 3.87
CA GLU A 95 9.40 -15.17 3.13
C GLU A 95 8.34 -14.32 3.84
N ARG A 96 8.77 -13.22 4.46
CA ARG A 96 7.89 -12.37 5.28
C ARG A 96 7.14 -11.30 4.49
N GLY A 97 7.47 -11.11 3.21
CA GLY A 97 6.81 -10.14 2.31
C GLY A 97 6.66 -8.76 2.95
N ALA A 98 5.43 -8.23 2.93
CA ALA A 98 5.06 -6.93 3.48
C ALA A 98 5.26 -6.82 5.01
N LEU A 99 5.33 -7.94 5.75
CA LEU A 99 5.71 -7.92 7.18
C LEU A 99 7.21 -7.68 7.36
N GLY A 100 8.02 -8.13 6.40
CA GLY A 100 9.46 -7.91 6.38
C GLY A 100 9.84 -6.48 5.98
N SER A 101 9.15 -5.92 4.98
CA SER A 101 9.27 -4.51 4.59
C SER A 101 8.04 -4.06 3.83
N LEU A 102 7.52 -2.88 4.15
CA LEU A 102 6.38 -2.28 3.46
C LEU A 102 6.77 -1.59 2.14
N VAL A 103 8.08 -1.44 1.87
CA VAL A 103 8.57 -0.71 0.70
C VAL A 103 7.98 -1.21 -0.63
N PRO A 104 7.98 -2.52 -0.96
CA PRO A 104 7.39 -3.00 -2.20
C PRO A 104 5.87 -2.75 -2.29
N LEU A 105 5.16 -2.87 -1.17
CA LEU A 105 3.73 -2.59 -1.09
C LEU A 105 3.44 -1.11 -1.32
N TYR A 106 4.20 -0.18 -0.72
CA TYR A 106 4.03 1.26 -0.97
C TYR A 106 4.35 1.66 -2.40
N GLN A 107 5.38 1.08 -3.01
CA GLN A 107 5.67 1.30 -4.43
C GLN A 107 4.49 0.85 -5.30
N LEU A 108 3.90 -0.31 -5.00
CA LEU A 108 2.71 -0.79 -5.70
C LEU A 108 1.48 0.11 -5.44
N MET A 109 1.21 0.53 -4.20
CA MET A 109 0.08 1.40 -3.89
C MET A 109 0.19 2.76 -4.59
N LEU A 110 1.39 3.36 -4.64
CA LEU A 110 1.64 4.60 -5.39
C LEU A 110 1.42 4.40 -6.89
N GLU A 111 1.89 3.28 -7.45
CA GLU A 111 1.60 2.92 -8.85
C GLU A 111 0.09 2.77 -9.08
N VAL A 112 -0.62 1.99 -8.25
CA VAL A 112 -2.07 1.78 -8.36
C VAL A 112 -2.83 3.11 -8.27
N LEU A 113 -2.43 4.00 -7.37
CA LEU A 113 -3.04 5.32 -7.22
C LEU A 113 -3.02 6.09 -8.55
N ASP A 114 -1.86 6.13 -9.22
CA ASP A 114 -1.71 6.78 -10.52
C ASP A 114 -2.54 6.10 -11.61
N LEU A 115 -2.50 4.76 -11.66
CA LEU A 115 -3.26 3.99 -12.67
C LEU A 115 -4.78 4.17 -12.51
N ARG A 116 -5.29 4.20 -11.27
CA ARG A 116 -6.72 4.45 -10.97
C ARG A 116 -7.12 5.87 -11.35
N ALA A 117 -6.23 6.86 -11.18
CA ALA A 117 -6.47 8.22 -11.65
C ALA A 117 -6.50 8.33 -13.18
N ILE A 118 -5.57 7.67 -13.88
CA ILE A 118 -5.56 7.58 -15.35
C ILE A 118 -6.86 6.95 -15.87
N ARG A 119 -7.33 5.88 -15.21
CA ARG A 119 -8.61 5.20 -15.50
C ARG A 119 -9.85 6.02 -15.13
N ARG A 120 -9.68 7.18 -14.49
CA ARG A 120 -10.76 8.06 -14.00
C ARG A 120 -11.69 7.34 -13.01
N GLU A 121 -11.09 6.64 -12.05
CA GLU A 121 -11.80 5.89 -11.01
C GLU A 121 -11.70 6.61 -9.65
N PRO A 122 -12.42 7.73 -9.44
CA PRO A 122 -12.23 8.61 -8.29
C PRO A 122 -12.45 7.91 -6.94
N LEU A 123 -13.42 6.99 -6.87
CA LEU A 123 -13.63 6.19 -5.66
C LEU A 123 -12.39 5.35 -5.31
N GLN A 124 -11.76 4.74 -6.32
CA GLN A 124 -10.57 3.91 -6.11
C GLN A 124 -9.36 4.76 -5.74
N VAL A 125 -9.23 5.98 -6.27
CA VAL A 125 -8.20 6.94 -5.81
C VAL A 125 -8.34 7.21 -4.31
N VAL A 126 -9.55 7.45 -3.81
CA VAL A 126 -9.79 7.68 -2.37
C VAL A 126 -9.55 6.42 -1.54
N VAL A 127 -9.94 5.24 -2.03
CA VAL A 127 -9.69 3.97 -1.35
C VAL A 127 -8.19 3.71 -1.24
N THR A 128 -7.43 3.84 -2.33
CA THR A 128 -5.97 3.65 -2.32
C THR A 128 -5.28 4.68 -1.44
N ALA A 129 -5.69 5.95 -1.48
CA ALA A 129 -5.18 6.99 -0.56
C ALA A 129 -5.43 6.63 0.91
N HIS A 130 -6.59 6.07 1.24
CA HIS A 130 -6.87 5.58 2.58
C HIS A 130 -5.97 4.40 2.96
N LEU A 131 -5.82 3.39 2.09
CA LEU A 131 -4.95 2.23 2.33
C LEU A 131 -3.49 2.63 2.58
N ILE A 132 -2.99 3.61 1.83
CA ILE A 132 -1.68 4.24 2.07
C ILE A 132 -1.60 4.69 3.53
N GLY A 133 -2.63 5.37 4.04
CA GLY A 133 -2.67 5.87 5.42
C GLY A 133 -2.66 4.79 6.49
N GLU A 134 -3.31 3.65 6.26
CA GLU A 134 -3.45 2.57 7.25
C GLU A 134 -2.10 2.05 7.76
N TYR A 135 -1.10 1.93 6.87
CA TYR A 135 0.22 1.37 7.20
C TYR A 135 1.31 2.43 7.43
N LEU A 136 1.04 3.73 7.28
CA LEU A 136 2.08 4.77 7.33
C LEU A 136 2.82 4.79 8.67
N PRO A 137 2.15 4.64 9.83
CA PRO A 137 2.86 4.54 11.10
C PRO A 137 3.82 3.34 11.15
N GLN A 138 3.44 2.18 10.59
CA GLN A 138 4.32 1.01 10.53
C GLN A 138 5.50 1.23 9.59
N LEU A 139 5.29 1.90 8.46
CA LEU A 139 6.36 2.29 7.55
C LEU A 139 7.39 3.19 8.25
N ALA A 140 6.93 4.13 9.09
CA ALA A 140 7.83 4.97 9.89
C ALA A 140 8.69 4.12 10.85
N TRP A 141 8.05 3.16 11.52
CA TRP A 141 8.72 2.26 12.45
C TRP A 141 9.69 1.28 11.80
N GLU A 142 9.60 1.02 10.50
CA GLU A 142 10.40 -0.01 9.82
C GLU A 142 11.91 0.18 10.03
N SER A 143 12.39 1.43 9.98
CA SER A 143 13.80 1.78 10.24
C SER A 143 14.28 1.45 11.66
N THR A 144 13.36 1.45 12.64
CA THR A 144 13.66 1.21 14.06
C THR A 144 13.46 -0.25 14.45
N LEU A 145 12.46 -0.92 13.87
CA LEU A 145 12.18 -2.34 14.12
C LEU A 145 13.04 -3.27 13.25
N GLY A 146 13.48 -2.81 12.07
CA GLY A 146 14.06 -3.66 11.03
C GLY A 146 13.04 -4.59 10.36
N HIS A 147 11.74 -4.29 10.51
CA HIS A 147 10.61 -4.95 9.88
C HIS A 147 9.35 -4.07 9.99
N ALA A 148 8.29 -4.42 9.28
CA ALA A 148 7.05 -3.67 9.24
C ALA A 148 6.02 -4.10 10.29
N GLY A 149 6.47 -4.38 11.52
CA GLY A 149 5.58 -4.89 12.57
C GLY A 149 5.33 -6.40 12.53
N ASP A 150 6.17 -7.17 11.81
CA ASP A 150 6.14 -8.65 11.79
C ASP A 150 5.88 -9.30 13.17
N PRO A 151 4.71 -9.94 13.38
CA PRO A 151 4.35 -10.59 14.64
C PRO A 151 5.36 -11.64 15.11
N LEU A 152 6.13 -12.29 14.22
CA LEU A 152 7.19 -13.23 14.63
C LEU A 152 8.34 -12.56 15.37
N ARG A 153 8.57 -11.26 15.10
CA ARG A 153 9.75 -10.51 15.54
C ARG A 153 9.40 -9.45 16.58
N MET A 154 8.11 -9.11 16.73
CA MET A 154 7.65 -8.07 17.65
C MET A 154 8.12 -8.30 19.10
N GLU A 155 8.05 -9.54 19.60
CA GLU A 155 8.41 -9.85 20.99
C GLU A 155 9.87 -9.49 21.32
N GLU A 156 10.78 -9.61 20.34
CA GLU A 156 12.20 -9.24 20.51
C GLU A 156 12.36 -7.77 20.88
N ARG A 157 11.46 -6.90 20.38
CA ARG A 157 11.53 -5.46 20.62
C ARG A 157 10.70 -5.01 21.81
N VAL A 158 9.46 -5.51 21.93
CA VAL A 158 8.51 -4.99 22.94
C VAL A 158 8.41 -5.88 24.18
N GLY A 159 9.13 -7.01 24.22
CA GLY A 159 9.14 -7.95 25.33
C GLY A 159 9.49 -7.28 26.66
N GLY A 160 8.78 -7.66 27.72
CA GLY A 160 8.95 -7.08 29.07
C GLY A 160 8.44 -5.64 29.24
N SER A 161 7.84 -5.04 28.20
CA SER A 161 7.20 -3.73 28.28
C SER A 161 5.71 -3.82 28.66
N ARG A 162 5.05 -2.66 28.77
CA ARG A 162 3.58 -2.57 28.96
C ARG A 162 2.78 -2.84 27.68
N TRP A 163 3.46 -3.04 26.55
CA TRP A 163 2.82 -3.25 25.26
C TRP A 163 1.98 -4.54 25.27
N GLY A 164 0.66 -4.41 25.04
CA GLY A 164 -0.25 -5.55 25.02
C GLY A 164 -0.56 -6.17 26.39
N THR A 165 -0.15 -5.52 27.49
CA THR A 165 -0.52 -5.90 28.86
C THR A 165 -1.70 -5.08 29.36
N ASP A 166 -2.33 -5.48 30.46
CA ASP A 166 -3.42 -4.73 31.12
C ASP A 166 -2.91 -3.67 32.12
N ASP A 167 -1.65 -3.23 31.99
CA ASP A 167 -1.06 -2.23 32.88
C ASP A 167 -1.79 -0.87 32.72
N PRO A 168 -2.36 -0.32 33.82
CA PRO A 168 -3.13 0.93 33.77
C PRO A 168 -2.29 2.16 33.43
N GLU A 169 -0.97 2.11 33.58
CA GLU A 169 -0.05 3.18 33.18
C GLU A 169 0.20 3.20 31.65
N CYS A 170 -0.30 2.19 30.93
CA CYS A 170 -0.27 2.19 29.47
C CYS A 170 -1.44 3.00 28.90
N PRO A 171 -1.19 4.03 28.07
CA PRO A 171 -2.24 4.89 27.52
C PRO A 171 -3.07 4.22 26.41
N HIS A 172 -2.65 3.04 25.93
CA HIS A 172 -3.42 2.30 24.93
C HIS A 172 -4.81 2.00 25.44
N SER A 173 -5.83 2.28 24.62
CA SER A 173 -7.21 1.86 24.89
C SER A 173 -7.32 0.34 25.00
N SER A 174 -8.43 -0.17 25.56
CA SER A 174 -8.68 -1.62 25.63
C SER A 174 -8.61 -2.30 24.26
N ALA A 175 -9.08 -1.63 23.20
CA ALA A 175 -9.02 -2.12 21.83
C ALA A 175 -7.57 -2.22 21.32
N LEU A 176 -6.74 -1.20 21.58
CA LEU A 176 -5.33 -1.21 21.19
C LEU A 176 -4.51 -2.21 22.00
N ARG A 177 -4.77 -2.37 23.30
CA ARG A 177 -4.18 -3.43 24.12
C ARG A 177 -4.51 -4.82 23.58
N SER A 178 -5.76 -5.06 23.19
CA SER A 178 -6.17 -6.33 22.57
C SER A 178 -5.47 -6.56 21.24
N THR A 179 -5.33 -5.52 20.41
CA THR A 179 -4.60 -5.56 19.13
C THR A 179 -3.13 -5.90 19.34
N ALA A 180 -2.46 -5.19 20.25
CA ALA A 180 -1.07 -5.43 20.63
C ALA A 180 -0.85 -6.87 21.16
N LYS A 181 -1.74 -7.35 22.04
CA LYS A 181 -1.71 -8.72 22.54
C LYS A 181 -1.88 -9.75 21.42
N ARG A 182 -2.81 -9.50 20.48
CA ARG A 182 -3.01 -10.38 19.31
C ARG A 182 -1.79 -10.40 18.41
N ALA A 183 -1.14 -9.26 18.16
CA ALA A 183 0.09 -9.19 17.38
C ALA A 183 1.19 -10.11 17.95
N LEU A 184 1.40 -10.09 19.27
CA LEU A 184 2.40 -10.95 19.92
C LEU A 184 2.08 -12.45 19.86
N ASN A 185 0.82 -12.81 19.63
CA ASN A 185 0.38 -14.22 19.63
C ASN A 185 -0.01 -14.73 18.24
N ALA A 186 -0.01 -13.86 17.21
CA ALA A 186 -0.57 -14.18 15.89
C ALA A 186 0.13 -15.38 15.23
N CYS A 187 1.44 -15.54 15.44
CA CYS A 187 2.23 -16.61 14.84
C CYS A 187 2.38 -17.88 15.69
N SER A 188 1.71 -17.91 16.85
CA SER A 188 1.67 -19.03 17.78
C SER A 188 0.32 -19.76 17.76
N GLY A 189 -0.69 -19.18 17.10
CA GLY A 189 -2.02 -19.75 16.93
C GLY A 189 -2.18 -20.62 15.68
N ASP A 190 -3.44 -20.90 15.33
CA ASP A 190 -3.82 -21.56 14.09
C ASP A 190 -3.86 -20.61 12.88
N ALA A 191 -4.02 -21.18 11.69
CA ALA A 191 -4.08 -20.41 10.44
C ALA A 191 -5.28 -19.45 10.42
N GLU A 192 -6.44 -19.86 10.95
CA GLU A 192 -7.64 -19.02 11.00
C GLU A 192 -7.42 -17.78 11.89
N GLY A 193 -6.84 -17.96 13.07
CA GLY A 193 -6.49 -16.86 13.96
C GLY A 193 -5.46 -15.89 13.35
N TYR A 194 -4.51 -16.41 12.59
CA TYR A 194 -3.53 -15.61 11.87
C TYR A 194 -4.17 -14.81 10.72
N THR A 195 -5.02 -15.43 9.89
CA THR A 195 -5.80 -14.74 8.86
C THR A 195 -6.69 -13.66 9.46
N ALA A 196 -7.34 -13.95 10.60
CA ALA A 196 -8.13 -12.96 11.33
C ALA A 196 -7.27 -11.80 11.86
N TYR A 197 -6.02 -12.07 12.27
CA TYR A 197 -5.05 -11.03 12.65
C TYR A 197 -4.72 -10.11 11.47
N LEU A 198 -4.31 -10.67 10.33
CA LEU A 198 -3.97 -9.88 9.14
C LEU A 198 -5.15 -9.00 8.70
N ASN A 199 -6.35 -9.58 8.62
CA ASN A 199 -7.54 -8.89 8.12
C ASN A 199 -8.08 -7.78 9.02
N ARG A 200 -7.88 -7.86 10.34
CA ARG A 200 -8.62 -6.99 11.29
C ARG A 200 -7.75 -6.22 12.27
N PHE A 201 -6.51 -6.65 12.47
CA PHE A 201 -5.67 -6.17 13.57
C PHE A 201 -4.31 -5.68 13.11
N HIS A 202 -3.75 -6.19 12.01
CA HIS A 202 -2.41 -5.79 11.58
C HIS A 202 -2.32 -4.29 11.28
N SER A 203 -3.25 -3.70 10.52
CA SER A 203 -3.23 -2.25 10.27
C SER A 203 -3.43 -1.41 11.55
N ARG A 204 -4.22 -1.91 12.52
CA ARG A 204 -4.39 -1.25 13.84
C ARG A 204 -3.15 -1.32 14.73
N GLN A 205 -2.22 -2.23 14.45
CA GLN A 205 -0.93 -2.28 15.13
C GLN A 205 -0.16 -0.98 14.92
N GLY A 206 -0.29 -0.35 13.74
CA GLY A 206 0.29 0.95 13.43
C GLY A 206 -0.16 2.05 14.39
N GLU A 207 -1.43 2.06 14.79
CA GLU A 207 -1.97 3.04 15.75
C GLU A 207 -1.37 2.86 17.15
N ALA A 208 -1.30 1.62 17.63
CA ALA A 208 -0.63 1.32 18.90
C ALA A 208 0.84 1.79 18.86
N LEU A 209 1.52 1.59 17.73
CA LEU A 209 2.92 1.93 17.54
C LEU A 209 3.09 3.45 17.49
N ALA A 210 2.12 4.14 16.89
CA ALA A 210 2.10 5.59 16.80
C ALA A 210 2.03 6.26 18.18
N ILE A 211 1.18 5.75 19.09
CA ILE A 211 1.09 6.25 20.47
C ILE A 211 2.43 6.07 21.21
N CYS A 212 3.17 4.99 20.94
CA CYS A 212 4.46 4.75 21.59
C CYS A 212 5.60 5.59 21.02
N ALA A 213 5.59 5.88 19.71
CA ALA A 213 6.60 6.73 19.07
C ALA A 213 6.49 8.18 19.52
N VAL A 214 5.28 8.71 19.62
CA VAL A 214 5.02 10.08 20.10
C VAL A 214 4.94 10.04 21.62
N ASN A 215 5.97 10.48 22.34
CA ASN A 215 6.05 10.30 23.79
C ASN A 215 6.78 11.43 24.52
N SER A 216 6.62 11.56 25.84
CA SER A 216 7.19 12.67 26.64
C SER A 216 8.71 12.82 26.56
N ALA A 217 9.45 11.79 26.15
CA ALA A 217 10.90 11.78 26.16
C ALA A 217 11.55 12.34 24.87
N THR A 218 10.79 12.65 23.82
CA THR A 218 11.29 13.15 22.53
C THR A 218 11.14 14.68 22.38
N VAL A 219 9.92 15.20 22.55
CA VAL A 219 9.53 16.60 22.28
C VAL A 219 8.63 17.12 23.41
N GLY A 220 8.65 18.41 23.75
CA GLY A 220 7.72 18.94 24.77
C GLY A 220 6.25 18.95 24.29
N PRO A 221 5.23 18.85 25.16
CA PRO A 221 3.82 18.87 24.74
C PRO A 221 3.41 20.13 23.94
N ALA A 222 3.99 21.30 24.25
CA ALA A 222 3.67 22.57 23.60
C ALA A 222 4.33 22.76 22.22
N GLU A 223 5.24 21.85 21.83
CA GLU A 223 6.07 21.98 20.63
C GLU A 223 5.53 21.12 19.47
N ARG A 224 4.50 20.29 19.72
CA ARG A 224 3.96 19.32 18.75
C ARG A 224 2.71 19.85 18.05
N PRO A 225 2.49 19.52 16.76
CA PRO A 225 1.15 19.59 16.18
C PRO A 225 0.22 18.63 16.92
N ASP A 226 -1.06 18.99 16.99
CA ASP A 226 -2.09 18.09 17.52
C ASP A 226 -2.28 16.90 16.57
N VAL A 227 -1.94 15.73 17.09
CA VAL A 227 -2.04 14.44 16.41
C VAL A 227 -2.76 13.41 17.28
N GLY A 228 -3.51 13.84 18.31
CA GLY A 228 -4.21 12.95 19.23
C GLY A 228 -3.33 12.30 20.31
N ASP A 229 -3.73 11.10 20.75
CA ASP A 229 -3.16 10.43 21.93
C ASP A 229 -1.66 10.13 21.81
N TRP A 230 -0.90 10.26 22.89
CA TRP A 230 0.54 10.04 22.93
C TRP A 230 0.95 9.45 24.28
N CYS A 231 2.15 8.87 24.38
CA CYS A 231 2.55 8.17 25.60
C CYS A 231 3.26 9.08 26.63
N PRO A 232 2.64 9.35 27.80
CA PRO A 232 3.27 10.17 28.85
C PRO A 232 4.38 9.41 29.57
N ASN A 233 4.26 8.09 29.65
CA ASN A 233 5.15 7.19 30.36
C ASN A 233 5.72 6.17 29.36
N PRO A 234 6.74 6.53 28.55
CA PRO A 234 7.28 5.62 27.54
C PRO A 234 7.96 4.39 28.17
N CYS A 235 7.91 3.26 27.45
CA CYS A 235 8.65 2.05 27.83
C CYS A 235 10.11 2.12 27.37
N ALA A 236 10.98 1.27 27.92
CA ALA A 236 12.40 1.23 27.55
C ALA A 236 12.62 1.07 26.04
N PHE A 237 11.84 0.21 25.38
CA PHE A 237 12.00 -0.05 23.95
C PHE A 237 11.79 1.18 23.04
N VAL A 238 11.18 2.27 23.52
CA VAL A 238 11.07 3.52 22.73
C VAL A 238 12.05 4.60 23.19
N THR A 239 12.65 4.45 24.36
CA THR A 239 13.61 5.41 24.92
C THR A 239 15.07 5.00 24.72
N GLU A 240 15.29 3.75 24.36
CA GLU A 240 16.60 3.25 23.91
C GLU A 240 17.09 3.98 22.65
N GLY A 241 18.41 4.19 22.59
CA GLY A 241 19.07 4.78 21.44
C GLY A 241 19.18 6.31 21.45
N PRO A 242 19.86 6.87 20.45
CA PRO A 242 20.13 8.31 20.34
C PRO A 242 18.84 9.13 20.32
N LEU A 243 18.83 10.27 21.02
CA LEU A 243 17.68 11.17 21.04
C LEU A 243 17.30 11.66 19.63
N GLY A 244 18.29 11.87 18.75
CA GLY A 244 18.06 12.30 17.36
C GLY A 244 17.22 11.31 16.57
N GLU A 245 17.56 10.02 16.62
CA GLU A 245 16.80 8.95 15.94
C GLU A 245 15.38 8.81 16.49
N ARG A 246 15.23 8.96 17.81
CA ARG A 246 13.90 8.93 18.45
C ARG A 246 13.04 10.13 18.05
N ARG A 247 13.62 11.33 17.94
CA ARG A 247 12.93 12.54 17.46
C ARG A 247 12.57 12.44 15.99
N ASP A 248 13.43 11.84 15.17
CA ASP A 248 13.14 11.57 13.77
C ASP A 248 11.93 10.62 13.62
N LEU A 249 11.92 9.49 14.34
CA LEU A 249 10.77 8.57 14.34
C LEU A 249 9.48 9.26 14.81
N ASP A 250 9.54 10.01 15.91
CA ASP A 250 8.42 10.80 16.42
C ASP A 250 7.86 11.74 15.34
N ALA A 251 8.72 12.51 14.66
CA ALA A 251 8.32 13.43 13.61
C ALA A 251 7.67 12.72 12.42
N ARG A 252 8.23 11.59 11.97
CA ARG A 252 7.67 10.79 10.87
C ARG A 252 6.32 10.19 11.21
N VAL A 253 6.14 9.73 12.46
CA VAL A 253 4.85 9.23 12.96
C VAL A 253 3.83 10.36 13.09
N ARG A 254 4.21 11.53 13.58
CA ARG A 254 3.32 12.70 13.61
C ARG A 254 2.80 13.04 12.22
N LEU A 255 3.69 13.07 11.23
CA LEU A 255 3.32 13.33 9.83
C LEU A 255 2.33 12.27 9.31
N ALA A 256 2.60 10.99 9.58
CA ALA A 256 1.70 9.90 9.23
C ALA A 256 0.30 10.09 9.83
N ARG A 257 0.20 10.46 11.10
CA ARG A 257 -1.09 10.70 11.79
C ARG A 257 -1.84 11.91 11.24
N LEU A 258 -1.14 13.01 10.95
CA LEU A 258 -1.75 14.17 10.30
C LEU A 258 -2.40 13.80 8.95
N TYR A 259 -1.79 12.87 8.20
CA TYR A 259 -2.36 12.36 6.96
C TYR A 259 -3.59 11.48 7.21
N VAL A 260 -3.52 10.54 8.16
CA VAL A 260 -4.63 9.64 8.50
C VAL A 260 -5.87 10.42 8.96
N GLU A 261 -5.67 11.51 9.71
CA GLU A 261 -6.74 12.41 10.17
C GLU A 261 -7.12 13.50 9.15
N SER A 262 -6.63 13.40 7.91
CA SER A 262 -6.81 14.46 6.93
C SER A 262 -8.18 14.44 6.23
N PRO A 263 -8.60 15.57 5.63
CA PRO A 263 -9.82 15.63 4.82
C PRO A 263 -9.88 14.58 3.71
N LEU A 264 -8.76 14.30 3.04
CA LEU A 264 -8.70 13.30 1.97
C LEU A 264 -9.07 11.90 2.48
N VAL A 265 -8.42 11.43 3.56
CA VAL A 265 -8.68 10.09 4.12
C VAL A 265 -10.10 9.99 4.67
N SER A 266 -10.62 11.11 5.19
CA SER A 266 -12.00 11.21 5.68
C SER A 266 -13.06 11.04 4.60
N LEU A 267 -12.75 11.30 3.32
CA LEU A 267 -13.71 11.09 2.22
C LEU A 267 -14.19 9.64 2.13
N ARG A 268 -13.35 8.65 2.47
CA ARG A 268 -13.77 7.24 2.53
C ARG A 268 -14.85 7.00 3.59
N HIS A 269 -14.74 7.66 4.74
CA HIS A 269 -15.69 7.51 5.86
C HIS A 269 -16.98 8.29 5.64
N HIS A 270 -16.91 9.40 4.89
CA HIS A 270 -18.04 10.24 4.51
C HIS A 270 -18.69 9.81 3.20
N ALA A 271 -18.41 8.61 2.71
CA ALA A 271 -19.23 7.91 1.73
C ALA A 271 -20.14 6.95 2.52
N PRO A 272 -21.17 7.43 3.26
CA PRO A 272 -21.94 6.57 4.12
C PRO A 272 -22.87 5.78 3.21
N VAL A 273 -22.88 4.48 3.45
CA VAL A 273 -24.02 3.60 3.21
C VAL A 273 -25.24 4.28 3.85
N GLY A 274 -26.01 5.06 3.10
CA GLY A 274 -27.12 5.84 3.66
C GLY A 274 -27.88 6.73 2.67
N HIS A 275 -27.21 7.34 1.69
CA HIS A 275 -27.88 8.15 0.65
C HIS A 275 -27.43 7.86 -0.79
N PHE A 276 -26.92 6.65 -1.08
CA PHE A 276 -26.74 6.06 -2.42
C PHE A 276 -26.02 6.87 -3.54
N PHE A 277 -25.55 8.10 -3.31
CA PHE A 277 -25.12 9.01 -4.41
C PHE A 277 -23.78 9.75 -4.25
N GLY A 278 -23.02 9.55 -3.17
CA GLY A 278 -21.77 10.30 -2.94
C GLY A 278 -20.52 9.57 -3.40
N VAL A 279 -20.31 9.33 -4.70
CA VAL A 279 -18.93 9.09 -5.19
C VAL A 279 -18.26 10.47 -5.21
N PRO A 280 -17.17 10.68 -4.46
CA PRO A 280 -16.52 11.98 -4.46
C PRO A 280 -16.07 12.33 -5.88
N SER A 281 -16.47 13.51 -6.34
CA SER A 281 -16.04 14.04 -7.62
C SER A 281 -14.53 14.35 -7.61
N THR A 282 -13.93 14.44 -8.79
CA THR A 282 -12.51 14.84 -8.92
C THR A 282 -12.24 16.20 -8.27
N ALA A 283 -13.21 17.12 -8.30
CA ALA A 283 -13.11 18.42 -7.63
C ALA A 283 -13.08 18.28 -6.10
N GLU A 284 -13.99 17.49 -5.52
CA GLU A 284 -14.00 17.23 -4.07
C GLU A 284 -12.73 16.55 -3.58
N ILE A 285 -12.19 15.60 -4.36
CA ILE A 285 -10.91 14.94 -4.06
C ILE A 285 -9.77 15.95 -4.12
N SER A 286 -9.72 16.79 -5.16
CA SER A 286 -8.67 17.80 -5.32
C SER A 286 -8.69 18.83 -4.19
N ASP A 287 -9.87 19.33 -3.83
CA ASP A 287 -10.04 20.28 -2.73
C ASP A 287 -9.68 19.66 -1.38
N ALA A 288 -10.05 18.40 -1.16
CA ALA A 288 -9.65 17.66 0.04
C ALA A 288 -8.14 17.45 0.09
N TRP A 289 -7.50 17.11 -1.05
CA TRP A 289 -6.06 16.95 -1.14
C TRP A 289 -5.30 18.24 -0.89
N LEU A 290 -5.73 19.37 -1.46
CA LEU A 290 -5.09 20.67 -1.22
C LEU A 290 -5.12 21.03 0.28
N ARG A 291 -6.27 20.88 0.95
CA ARG A 291 -6.36 21.10 2.40
C ARG A 291 -5.50 20.11 3.21
N THR A 292 -5.45 18.85 2.78
CA THR A 292 -4.54 17.85 3.38
C THR A 292 -3.09 18.30 3.22
N TRP A 293 -2.66 18.67 2.02
CA TRP A 293 -1.29 19.06 1.70
C TRP A 293 -0.86 20.33 2.42
N ASP A 294 -1.73 21.34 2.50
CA ASP A 294 -1.48 22.57 3.27
C ASP A 294 -1.22 22.25 4.75
N ARG A 295 -2.01 21.35 5.35
CA ARG A 295 -1.80 20.89 6.74
C ARG A 295 -0.49 20.12 6.90
N LEU A 296 -0.17 19.23 5.96
CA LEU A 296 1.04 18.38 6.03
C LEU A 296 2.33 19.20 5.85
N SER A 297 2.31 20.19 4.95
CA SER A 297 3.48 21.00 4.60
C SER A 297 3.67 22.24 5.48
N ALA A 298 2.74 22.52 6.39
CA ALA A 298 2.86 23.61 7.34
C ALA A 298 4.12 23.46 8.23
N PRO A 299 4.91 24.54 8.45
CA PRO A 299 6.00 24.52 9.41
C PRO A 299 5.51 24.17 10.81
N TRP A 300 6.24 23.30 11.50
CA TRP A 300 5.97 22.96 12.90
C TRP A 300 6.80 23.83 13.84
N ASN A 301 6.31 24.04 15.06
CA ASN A 301 6.97 24.90 16.06
C ASN A 301 8.37 24.43 16.43
N ASP A 302 8.60 23.11 16.44
CA ASP A 302 9.91 22.48 16.70
C ASP A 302 10.83 22.44 15.47
N GLY A 303 10.36 22.90 14.31
CA GLY A 303 11.10 22.87 13.04
C GLY A 303 11.34 21.46 12.48
N SER A 304 10.72 20.43 13.04
CA SER A 304 11.06 19.03 12.72
C SER A 304 10.15 18.39 11.66
N ASN A 305 9.37 19.18 10.91
CA ASN A 305 8.48 18.63 9.87
C ASN A 305 9.31 17.85 8.83
N PRO A 306 9.12 16.53 8.66
CA PRO A 306 9.91 15.71 7.75
C PRO A 306 9.82 16.15 6.28
N LEU A 307 8.69 16.76 5.86
CA LEU A 307 8.52 17.28 4.50
C LEU A 307 9.38 18.51 4.20
N LEU A 308 9.81 19.24 5.23
CA LEU A 308 10.60 20.47 5.10
C LEU A 308 12.08 20.25 5.41
N THR A 309 12.41 19.19 6.15
CA THR A 309 13.76 18.91 6.67
C THR A 309 14.46 17.81 5.90
N THR A 310 13.73 16.91 5.26
CA THR A 310 14.32 15.85 4.42
C THR A 310 14.60 16.41 3.03
N PRO A 311 15.85 16.36 2.53
CA PRO A 311 16.12 16.67 1.14
C PRO A 311 15.26 15.73 0.29
N VAL A 312 14.36 16.28 -0.52
CA VAL A 312 13.46 15.51 -1.38
C VAL A 312 14.31 14.84 -2.46
N GLY A 313 14.88 13.67 -2.12
CA GLY A 313 15.65 12.82 -3.03
C GLY A 313 14.76 11.98 -3.95
N ALA A 314 13.45 11.96 -3.69
CA ALA A 314 12.46 11.46 -4.64
C ALA A 314 12.08 12.64 -5.55
N GLY A 315 12.74 12.74 -6.71
CA GLY A 315 12.44 13.79 -7.68
C GLY A 315 10.94 13.91 -7.91
N VAL A 316 10.45 15.14 -8.10
CA VAL A 316 9.06 15.43 -8.45
C VAL A 316 8.61 14.42 -9.50
N VAL A 317 7.71 13.51 -9.10
CA VAL A 317 7.17 12.54 -10.02
C VAL A 317 6.19 13.32 -10.90
N ALA A 318 6.51 13.42 -12.18
CA ALA A 318 5.63 14.10 -13.13
C ALA A 318 4.29 13.34 -13.21
N ASN A 319 3.19 14.08 -13.13
CA ASN A 319 1.82 13.56 -13.30
C ASN A 319 1.32 12.61 -12.19
N GLU A 320 1.75 12.78 -10.94
CA GLU A 320 1.11 12.09 -9.80
C GLU A 320 -0.40 12.38 -9.74
N ALA A 321 -1.19 11.35 -9.42
CA ALA A 321 -2.62 11.49 -9.15
C ALA A 321 -2.91 12.54 -8.05
N LEU A 322 -2.06 12.54 -7.03
CA LEU A 322 -2.09 13.45 -5.89
C LEU A 322 -0.69 14.06 -5.72
N PRO A 323 -0.42 15.25 -6.30
CA PRO A 323 0.91 15.84 -6.29
C PRO A 323 1.47 16.00 -4.87
N GLY A 324 2.64 15.43 -4.62
CA GLY A 324 3.30 15.38 -3.31
C GLY A 324 3.11 14.06 -2.57
N MET A 325 2.30 13.12 -3.07
CA MET A 325 2.04 11.85 -2.36
C MET A 325 3.30 11.00 -2.19
N ALA A 326 4.15 10.85 -3.22
CA ALA A 326 5.40 10.13 -3.06
C ALA A 326 6.36 10.83 -2.08
N ALA A 327 6.34 12.17 -2.03
CA ALA A 327 7.12 12.94 -1.07
C ALA A 327 6.65 12.70 0.37
N LEU A 328 5.33 12.66 0.61
CA LEU A 328 4.76 12.27 1.91
C LEU A 328 5.21 10.87 2.33
N VAL A 329 5.03 9.88 1.46
CA VAL A 329 5.43 8.49 1.74
C VAL A 329 6.94 8.39 2.00
N SER A 330 7.76 9.06 1.20
CA SER A 330 9.21 9.11 1.37
C SER A 330 9.62 9.72 2.71
N ALA A 331 8.99 10.83 3.08
CA ALA A 331 9.27 11.54 4.33
C ALA A 331 8.92 10.67 5.54
N VAL A 332 7.78 9.97 5.51
CA VAL A 332 7.40 9.03 6.57
C VAL A 332 8.34 7.82 6.62
N ALA A 333 8.75 7.29 5.46
CA ALA A 333 9.67 6.15 5.38
C ALA A 333 11.12 6.49 5.77
N GLY A 334 11.48 7.77 5.84
CA GLY A 334 12.85 8.24 6.04
C GLY A 334 13.79 7.92 4.87
N ARG A 335 13.25 7.58 3.69
CA ARG A 335 14.01 7.22 2.50
C ARG A 335 13.21 7.52 1.22
N PRO A 336 13.87 7.80 0.07
CA PRO A 336 13.16 8.01 -1.18
C PRO A 336 12.32 6.80 -1.58
N LEU A 337 11.03 7.04 -1.83
CA LEU A 337 10.06 6.08 -2.34
C LEU A 337 9.20 6.77 -3.40
N GLY A 338 8.96 6.09 -4.51
CA GLY A 338 8.12 6.56 -5.60
C GLY A 338 7.22 5.44 -6.12
N PRO A 339 6.35 5.73 -7.11
CA PRO A 339 5.55 4.69 -7.74
C PRO A 339 6.45 3.61 -8.34
N GLY A 340 6.05 2.37 -8.10
CA GLY A 340 6.65 1.21 -8.73
C GLY A 340 6.30 1.10 -10.20
N ARG A 341 6.65 -0.06 -10.75
CA ARG A 341 6.40 -0.42 -12.15
C ARG A 341 5.82 -1.81 -12.31
N LEU A 342 5.40 -2.44 -11.22
CA LEU A 342 5.00 -3.84 -11.21
C LEU A 342 3.82 -4.08 -12.17
N LEU A 343 2.76 -3.27 -12.09
CA LEU A 343 1.60 -3.43 -12.96
C LEU A 343 1.91 -3.07 -14.41
N ARG A 344 2.75 -2.06 -14.64
CA ARG A 344 3.23 -1.73 -15.99
C ARG A 344 4.07 -2.86 -16.59
N ASP A 345 4.92 -3.50 -15.79
CA ASP A 345 5.77 -4.62 -16.24
C ASP A 345 4.91 -5.86 -16.59
N ILE A 346 3.83 -6.13 -15.84
CA ILE A 346 2.85 -7.16 -16.23
C ILE A 346 2.15 -6.76 -17.53
N GLY A 347 1.76 -5.48 -17.69
CA GLY A 347 1.17 -4.96 -18.92
C GLY A 347 2.08 -5.13 -20.15
N ASP A 348 3.38 -4.85 -20.00
CA ASP A 348 4.39 -5.06 -21.04
C ASP A 348 4.50 -6.55 -21.42
N ASP A 349 4.36 -7.46 -20.45
CA ASP A 349 4.30 -8.91 -20.72
C ASP A 349 3.03 -9.33 -21.47
N VAL A 350 1.88 -8.68 -21.18
CA VAL A 350 0.66 -8.90 -21.97
C VAL A 350 0.89 -8.47 -23.41
N ALA A 351 1.42 -7.27 -23.63
CA ALA A 351 1.71 -6.74 -24.97
C ALA A 351 2.65 -7.68 -25.74
N ARG A 352 3.75 -8.13 -25.12
CA ARG A 352 4.68 -9.10 -25.74
C ARG A 352 4.00 -10.41 -26.13
N ALA A 353 3.13 -10.94 -25.27
CA ALA A 353 2.40 -12.17 -25.57
C ALA A 353 1.44 -11.99 -26.76
N LEU A 354 0.80 -10.83 -26.87
CA LEU A 354 -0.06 -10.45 -27.99
C LEU A 354 0.75 -10.28 -29.29
N GLU A 355 1.91 -9.63 -29.25
CA GLU A 355 2.80 -9.43 -30.41
C GLU A 355 3.35 -10.76 -30.95
N ALA A 356 3.81 -11.66 -30.07
CA ALA A 356 4.29 -12.99 -30.47
C ALA A 356 3.19 -13.78 -31.21
N THR A 357 1.96 -13.66 -30.73
CA THR A 357 0.78 -14.27 -31.36
C THR A 357 0.53 -13.71 -32.78
N GLN A 358 0.79 -12.42 -33.02
CA GLN A 358 0.66 -11.82 -34.35
C GLN A 358 1.76 -12.26 -35.31
N ALA A 359 3.00 -12.34 -34.82
CA ALA A 359 4.15 -12.75 -35.63
C ALA A 359 4.00 -14.18 -36.17
N GLU A 360 3.47 -15.11 -35.35
CA GLU A 360 3.18 -16.49 -35.75
C GLU A 360 2.07 -16.64 -36.80
N VAL A 361 1.20 -15.62 -36.95
CA VAL A 361 0.11 -15.62 -37.94
C VAL A 361 0.56 -15.04 -39.30
N ILE A 362 1.59 -14.21 -39.31
CA ILE A 362 2.09 -13.52 -40.52
C ILE A 362 3.23 -14.29 -41.20
N GLY A 363 4.00 -15.09 -40.44
CA GLY A 363 5.07 -15.96 -40.93
C GLY A 363 4.57 -17.25 -41.56
#